data_AF-A0A399EQU9-F1
#
_entry.id   AF-A0A399EQU9-F1
#
_cell.length_a   1.000
_cell.length_b   1.000
_cell.length_c   1.000
_cell.angle_alpha   90.00
_cell.angle_beta   90.00
_cell.angle_gamma   90.00
#
_symmetry.space_group_name_H-M   'P 1'
#
loop_
_entity.id
_entity.type
_entity.pdbx_description
1 polymer ?
#
loop_
_entity_poly.entity_id
_entity_poly.type
_entity_poly.pdbx_seq_one_letter_code
_entity_poly.pdbx_strand_id
1 'polypeptide(L)'
;MTKRAWPLIALLLLLVSCVPQVVRPQPPDIELLEFRLLRLDPFAGSADFDLRLRLTNPNAVALLVLDSTLTAELAGAGFALTLGAVDLPAGGSRETVARLRVPVVEGARSLGVLVSGQPTRFRLTGEVRVAVGPVTVPLGPLTFIDRNVQVSLNFQLPTLRLVDLRLEGGSLRVGLEVFNPNPIGFSLEGPVRVLIGGSRVAEVSLSMRLPPGARERSDAAVRLSGFPGLGSVQVQADLKARIPGIWERDVRQVLEGVLR
;
A
#
# COMPACT_ATOMS: atom_id res chain seq x y z
N MET A 1 -46.37 -49.28 45.72
CA MET A 1 -45.46 -48.83 44.64
C MET A 1 -45.09 -47.36 44.86
N THR A 2 -43.79 -47.08 44.84
CA THR A 2 -43.16 -45.83 44.34
C THR A 2 -43.49 -44.46 44.99
N LYS A 3 -43.11 -44.23 46.26
CA LYS A 3 -42.83 -42.86 46.80
C LYS A 3 -41.33 -42.53 46.95
N ARG A 4 -40.42 -43.48 46.67
CA ARG A 4 -38.95 -43.34 46.86
C ARG A 4 -38.18 -42.78 45.65
N ALA A 5 -38.82 -42.59 44.50
CA ALA A 5 -38.14 -42.19 43.26
C ALA A 5 -37.97 -40.65 43.10
N TRP A 6 -38.73 -39.86 43.86
CA TRP A 6 -38.75 -38.40 43.72
C TRP A 6 -37.44 -37.67 44.06
N PRO A 7 -36.72 -38.02 45.15
CA PRO A 7 -35.44 -37.36 45.43
C PRO A 7 -34.37 -37.69 44.38
N LEU A 8 -34.45 -38.86 43.74
CA LEU A 8 -33.55 -39.29 42.67
C LEU A 8 -33.76 -38.49 41.38
N ILE A 9 -35.02 -38.18 41.04
CA ILE A 9 -35.36 -37.34 39.87
C ILE A 9 -34.93 -35.88 40.11
N ALA A 10 -35.13 -35.36 41.32
CA ALA A 10 -34.67 -34.01 41.68
C ALA A 10 -33.14 -33.88 41.65
N LEU A 11 -32.42 -34.91 42.12
CA LEU A 11 -30.96 -34.96 42.07
C LEU A 11 -30.43 -35.08 40.63
N LEU A 12 -31.09 -35.87 39.78
CA LEU A 12 -30.77 -35.97 38.35
C LEU A 12 -30.98 -34.63 37.62
N LEU A 13 -32.05 -33.89 37.92
CA LEU A 13 -32.30 -32.57 37.33
C LEU A 13 -31.26 -31.51 37.79
N LEU A 14 -30.83 -31.56 39.05
CA LEU A 14 -29.74 -30.71 39.55
C LEU A 14 -28.39 -31.05 38.89
N LEU A 15 -28.11 -32.33 38.64
CA LEU A 15 -26.89 -32.76 37.94
C LEU A 15 -26.88 -32.39 36.45
N VAL A 16 -28.03 -32.37 35.77
CA VAL A 16 -28.13 -31.92 34.37
C VAL A 16 -27.85 -30.42 34.22
N SER A 17 -28.10 -29.62 35.26
CA SER A 17 -27.74 -28.19 35.27
C SER A 17 -26.24 -27.92 35.45
N CYS A 18 -25.45 -28.95 35.77
CA CYS A 18 -24.01 -28.88 35.95
C CYS A 18 -23.23 -29.47 34.76
N VAL A 19 -23.88 -29.61 33.60
CA VAL A 19 -23.15 -29.86 32.35
C VAL A 19 -22.54 -28.54 31.91
N PRO A 20 -21.20 -28.41 31.83
CA PRO A 20 -20.58 -27.21 31.30
C PRO A 20 -21.05 -27.10 29.84
N GLN A 21 -21.97 -26.17 29.59
CA GLN A 21 -22.26 -25.77 28.23
C GLN A 21 -20.95 -25.24 27.66
N VAL A 22 -20.36 -25.99 26.74
CA VAL A 22 -19.20 -25.55 25.97
C VAL A 22 -19.70 -24.44 25.06
N VAL A 23 -19.78 -23.23 25.60
CA VAL A 23 -20.15 -22.04 24.85
C VAL A 23 -18.99 -21.75 23.93
N ARG A 24 -19.17 -22.05 22.64
CA ARG A 24 -18.20 -21.67 21.62
C ARG A 24 -18.04 -20.15 21.68
N PRO A 25 -16.80 -19.63 21.79
CA PRO A 25 -16.59 -18.19 21.82
C PRO A 25 -17.16 -17.56 20.54
N GLN A 26 -17.82 -16.42 20.70
CA GLN A 26 -18.25 -15.60 19.59
C GLN A 26 -17.02 -14.97 18.91
N PRO A 27 -17.04 -14.79 17.58
CA PRO A 27 -15.97 -14.13 16.85
C PRO A 27 -15.75 -12.69 17.35
N PRO A 28 -14.50 -12.21 17.39
CA PRO A 28 -14.25 -10.80 17.62
C PRO A 28 -14.85 -9.99 16.47
N ASP A 29 -15.47 -8.87 16.81
CA ASP A 29 -15.89 -7.88 15.82
C ASP A 29 -14.64 -7.13 15.32
N ILE A 30 -14.52 -6.92 14.01
CA ILE A 30 -13.34 -6.31 13.40
C ILE A 30 -13.77 -5.10 12.58
N GLU A 31 -13.31 -3.94 13.02
CA GLU A 31 -13.55 -2.69 12.34
C GLU A 31 -12.28 -2.16 11.69
N LEU A 32 -12.38 -1.67 10.46
CA LEU A 32 -11.29 -0.99 9.78
C LEU A 32 -11.26 0.49 10.21
N LEU A 33 -10.20 0.90 10.90
CA LEU A 33 -9.99 2.30 11.28
C LEU A 33 -9.30 3.07 10.15
N GLU A 34 -8.24 2.51 9.57
CA GLU A 34 -7.42 3.17 8.56
C GLU A 34 -6.96 2.16 7.50
N PHE A 35 -6.94 2.60 6.24
CA PHE A 35 -6.39 1.84 5.11
C PHE A 35 -5.30 2.69 4.44
N ARG A 36 -4.04 2.35 4.68
CA ARG A 36 -2.90 3.20 4.31
C ARG A 36 -1.99 2.49 3.31
N LEU A 37 -1.70 3.15 2.20
CA LEU A 37 -0.63 2.75 1.29
C LEU A 37 0.72 3.07 1.93
N LEU A 38 1.56 2.05 2.14
CA LEU A 38 2.93 2.24 2.59
C LEU A 38 3.88 2.46 1.43
N ARG A 39 3.80 1.56 0.43
CA ARG A 39 4.70 1.54 -0.70
C ARG A 39 4.02 0.89 -1.90
N LEU A 40 4.18 1.46 -3.09
CA LEU A 40 3.84 0.81 -4.35
C LEU A 40 5.06 0.87 -5.25
N ASP A 41 5.65 -0.28 -5.55
CA ASP A 41 6.82 -0.37 -6.39
C ASP A 41 6.49 -1.24 -7.62
N PRO A 42 6.21 -0.61 -8.78
CA PRO A 42 5.87 -1.36 -9.98
C PRO A 42 7.07 -2.15 -10.53
N PHE A 43 8.30 -1.83 -10.12
CA PHE A 43 9.52 -2.48 -10.57
C PHE A 43 9.87 -3.69 -9.70
N ALA A 44 9.60 -3.60 -8.39
CA ALA A 44 9.68 -4.75 -7.49
C ALA A 44 8.43 -5.65 -7.57
N GLY A 45 7.35 -5.17 -8.18
CA GLY A 45 6.13 -5.95 -8.46
C GLY A 45 5.17 -6.06 -7.28
N SER A 46 5.27 -5.18 -6.27
CA SER A 46 4.42 -5.24 -5.07
C SER A 46 3.90 -3.87 -4.62
N ALA A 47 2.71 -3.88 -4.05
CA ALA A 47 2.15 -2.80 -3.25
C ALA A 47 1.87 -3.30 -1.83
N ASP A 48 2.39 -2.59 -0.83
CA ASP A 48 2.23 -2.91 0.58
C ASP A 48 1.30 -1.88 1.23
N PHE A 49 0.32 -2.38 1.98
CA PHE A 49 -0.65 -1.61 2.73
C PHE A 49 -0.65 -2.02 4.20
N ASP A 50 -0.84 -1.03 5.06
CA ASP A 50 -1.13 -1.24 6.48
C ASP A 50 -2.61 -0.93 6.71
N LEU A 51 -3.29 -1.88 7.36
CA LEU A 51 -4.69 -1.76 7.77
C LEU A 51 -4.72 -1.66 9.29
N ARG A 52 -5.12 -0.51 9.81
CA ARG A 52 -5.35 -0.34 11.24
C ARG A 52 -6.73 -0.87 11.56
N LEU A 53 -6.79 -1.93 12.37
CA LEU A 53 -8.00 -2.64 12.73
C LEU A 53 -8.29 -2.46 14.22
N ARG A 54 -9.56 -2.30 14.57
CA ARG A 54 -10.06 -2.41 15.94
C ARG A 54 -10.77 -3.74 16.10
N LEU A 55 -10.24 -4.58 16.97
CA LEU A 55 -10.83 -5.87 17.32
C LEU A 55 -11.56 -5.73 18.64
N THR A 56 -12.82 -6.09 18.69
CA THR A 56 -13.66 -6.04 19.89
C THR A 56 -14.09 -7.44 20.27
N ASN A 57 -13.79 -7.84 21.51
CA ASN A 57 -14.19 -9.13 22.04
C ASN A 57 -15.57 -9.04 22.71
N PRO A 58 -16.63 -9.64 22.13
CA PRO A 58 -17.95 -9.63 22.73
C PRO A 58 -18.10 -10.63 23.90
N ASN A 59 -17.12 -11.49 24.13
CA ASN A 59 -17.20 -12.56 25.12
C ASN A 59 -16.84 -12.05 26.52
N ALA A 60 -17.44 -12.67 27.55
CA ALA A 60 -17.13 -12.40 28.96
C ALA A 60 -15.78 -13.00 29.42
N VAL A 61 -15.05 -13.66 28.53
CA VAL A 61 -13.72 -14.23 28.76
C VAL A 61 -12.71 -13.58 27.85
N ALA A 62 -11.46 -13.48 28.28
CA ALA A 62 -10.37 -12.99 27.43
C ALA A 62 -10.13 -13.97 26.27
N LEU A 63 -9.81 -13.42 25.10
CA LEU A 63 -9.46 -14.17 23.91
C LEU A 63 -8.05 -13.80 23.46
N LEU A 64 -7.22 -14.79 23.17
CA LEU A 64 -5.98 -14.56 22.42
C LEU A 64 -6.26 -14.87 20.95
N VAL A 65 -6.33 -13.85 20.11
CA VAL A 65 -6.32 -14.03 18.66
C VAL A 65 -4.93 -14.50 18.25
N LEU A 66 -4.85 -15.61 17.54
CA LEU A 66 -3.60 -16.17 17.04
C LEU A 66 -3.31 -15.64 15.63
N ASP A 67 -2.05 -15.78 15.20
CA ASP A 67 -1.64 -15.46 13.84
C ASP A 67 -2.56 -16.14 12.82
N SER A 68 -3.20 -15.32 12.00
CA SER A 68 -4.24 -15.76 11.07
C SER A 68 -4.01 -15.13 9.70
N THR A 69 -4.20 -15.94 8.66
CA THR A 69 -4.17 -15.48 7.27
C THR A 69 -5.60 -15.30 6.80
N LEU A 70 -5.97 -14.07 6.50
CA LEU A 70 -7.29 -13.68 5.99
C LEU A 70 -7.20 -13.38 4.49
N THR A 71 -8.34 -13.40 3.82
CA THR A 71 -8.48 -13.01 2.43
C THR A 71 -9.03 -11.59 2.36
N ALA A 72 -8.20 -10.69 1.84
CA ALA A 72 -8.53 -9.31 1.55
C ALA A 72 -8.89 -9.17 0.07
N GLU A 73 -10.16 -8.94 -0.22
CA GLU A 73 -10.67 -8.73 -1.57
C GLU A 73 -10.65 -7.23 -1.91
N LEU A 74 -9.98 -6.87 -3.01
CA LEU A 74 -9.93 -5.52 -3.55
C LEU A 74 -10.41 -5.54 -5.01
N ALA A 75 -11.54 -4.86 -5.27
CA ALA A 75 -12.17 -4.79 -6.58
C ALA A 75 -12.39 -6.17 -7.25
N GLY A 76 -12.74 -7.20 -6.46
CA GLY A 76 -13.01 -8.56 -6.95
C GLY A 76 -11.81 -9.50 -6.97
N ALA A 77 -10.59 -9.02 -6.68
CA ALA A 77 -9.39 -9.85 -6.59
C ALA A 77 -9.04 -10.10 -5.11
N GLY A 78 -8.81 -11.37 -4.76
CA GLY A 78 -8.46 -11.79 -3.40
C GLY A 78 -6.95 -11.85 -3.17
N PHE A 79 -6.49 -11.28 -2.05
CA PHE A 79 -5.09 -11.24 -1.65
C PHE A 79 -4.95 -11.71 -0.20
N ALA A 80 -3.79 -12.28 0.14
CA ALA A 80 -3.51 -12.70 1.50
C ALA A 80 -3.21 -11.48 2.40
N LEU A 81 -3.87 -11.42 3.54
CA LEU A 81 -3.63 -10.46 4.60
C LEU A 81 -3.23 -11.20 5.87
N THR A 82 -2.15 -10.76 6.50
CA THR A 82 -1.64 -11.34 7.74
C THR A 82 -2.13 -10.52 8.93
N LEU A 83 -2.86 -11.17 9.83
CA LEU A 83 -3.27 -10.62 11.11
C LEU A 83 -2.39 -11.26 12.19
N GLY A 84 -1.58 -10.45 12.86
CA GLY A 84 -0.74 -10.90 13.97
C GLY A 84 -1.55 -11.26 15.21
N ALA A 85 -0.94 -11.98 16.13
CA ALA A 85 -1.57 -12.33 17.40
C ALA A 85 -1.94 -11.09 18.24
N VAL A 86 -3.11 -11.13 18.89
CA VAL A 86 -3.65 -10.02 19.70
C VAL A 86 -4.36 -10.54 20.93
N ASP A 87 -3.96 -10.06 22.10
CA ASP A 87 -4.66 -10.31 23.37
C ASP A 87 -5.86 -9.39 23.55
N LEU A 88 -7.07 -9.94 23.44
CA LEU A 88 -8.32 -9.23 23.62
C LEU A 88 -8.87 -9.45 25.05
N PRO A 89 -8.99 -8.39 25.87
CA PRO A 89 -9.63 -8.51 27.18
C PRO A 89 -11.11 -8.87 27.05
N ALA A 90 -11.70 -9.46 28.10
CA ALA A 90 -13.12 -9.75 28.17
C ALA A 90 -13.96 -8.48 27.96
N GLY A 91 -14.91 -8.50 27.03
CA GLY A 91 -15.78 -7.37 26.72
C GLY A 91 -15.07 -6.11 26.20
N GLY A 92 -13.77 -6.19 25.90
CA GLY A 92 -12.95 -5.02 25.55
C GLY A 92 -12.42 -5.07 24.12
N SER A 93 -11.70 -4.01 23.74
CA SER A 93 -11.16 -3.85 22.39
C SER A 93 -9.65 -3.59 22.39
N ARG A 94 -9.01 -3.94 21.28
CA ARG A 94 -7.61 -3.61 20.98
C ARG A 94 -7.50 -3.14 19.54
N GLU A 95 -6.56 -2.24 19.32
CA GLU A 95 -6.13 -1.88 17.98
C GLU A 95 -4.92 -2.71 17.57
N THR A 96 -4.86 -3.08 16.31
CA THR A 96 -3.73 -3.79 15.70
C THR A 96 -3.51 -3.32 14.27
N VAL A 97 -2.36 -3.66 13.70
CA VAL A 97 -2.04 -3.39 12.30
C VAL A 97 -1.91 -4.72 11.58
N ALA A 98 -2.70 -4.89 10.52
CA ALA A 98 -2.57 -6.01 9.61
C ALA A 98 -1.89 -5.56 8.31
N ARG A 99 -1.03 -6.42 7.76
CA ARG A 99 -0.29 -6.11 6.53
C ARG A 99 -0.87 -6.86 5.35
N LEU A 100 -1.16 -6.10 4.30
CA LEU A 100 -1.64 -6.58 3.01
C LEU A 100 -0.58 -6.33 1.95
N ARG A 101 -0.14 -7.39 1.27
CA ARG A 101 0.73 -7.29 0.11
C ARG A 101 -0.05 -7.68 -1.14
N VAL A 102 -0.08 -6.78 -2.11
CA VAL A 102 -0.77 -6.94 -3.39
C VAL A 102 0.29 -7.03 -4.50
N PRO A 103 0.40 -8.16 -5.22
CA PRO A 103 1.21 -8.24 -6.42
C PRO A 103 0.69 -7.27 -7.48
N VAL A 104 1.56 -6.44 -8.05
CA VAL A 104 1.15 -5.38 -9.00
C VAL A 104 0.51 -5.96 -10.26
N VAL A 105 0.98 -7.11 -10.73
CA VAL A 105 0.44 -7.77 -11.94
C VAL A 105 -1.00 -8.23 -11.73
N GLU A 106 -1.27 -8.87 -10.59
CA GLU A 106 -2.61 -9.39 -10.26
C GLU A 106 -3.56 -8.26 -9.85
N GLY A 107 -3.05 -7.23 -9.19
CA GLY A 107 -3.80 -6.10 -8.67
C GLY A 107 -3.81 -4.85 -9.55
N ALA A 108 -3.27 -4.87 -10.78
CA ALA A 108 -3.04 -3.64 -11.56
C ALA A 108 -4.30 -2.76 -11.67
N ARG A 109 -5.46 -3.38 -11.96
CA ARG A 109 -6.74 -2.67 -12.06
C ARG A 109 -7.20 -2.09 -10.72
N SER A 110 -7.15 -2.88 -9.64
CA SER A 110 -7.60 -2.43 -8.31
C SER A 110 -6.69 -1.34 -7.75
N LEU A 111 -5.37 -1.49 -7.95
CA LEU A 111 -4.36 -0.49 -7.60
C LEU A 111 -4.55 0.81 -8.39
N GLY A 112 -4.86 0.74 -9.69
CA GLY A 112 -5.17 1.92 -10.51
C GLY A 112 -6.34 2.74 -9.95
N VAL A 113 -7.44 2.07 -9.63
CA VAL A 113 -8.62 2.71 -9.02
C VAL A 113 -8.26 3.32 -7.65
N LEU A 114 -7.58 2.57 -6.78
CA LEU A 114 -7.17 3.05 -5.46
C LEU A 114 -6.23 4.26 -5.52
N VAL A 115 -5.19 4.22 -6.35
CA VAL A 115 -4.18 5.29 -6.48
C VAL A 115 -4.74 6.52 -7.18
N SER A 116 -5.75 6.36 -8.04
CA SER A 116 -6.49 7.49 -8.61
C SER A 116 -7.38 8.21 -7.58
N GLY A 117 -7.46 7.69 -6.35
CA GLY A 117 -8.30 8.22 -5.29
C GLY A 117 -9.77 7.88 -5.48
N GLN A 118 -10.12 6.86 -6.26
CA GLN A 118 -11.51 6.43 -6.38
C GLN A 118 -11.88 5.45 -5.25
N PRO A 119 -13.11 5.54 -4.71
CA PRO A 119 -13.61 4.56 -3.75
C PRO A 119 -13.60 3.16 -4.35
N THR A 120 -12.95 2.22 -3.66
CA THR A 120 -12.80 0.82 -4.07
C THR A 120 -13.42 -0.09 -3.03
N ARG A 121 -14.29 -1.02 -3.44
CA ARG A 121 -14.86 -2.00 -2.51
C ARG A 121 -13.76 -2.89 -1.95
N PHE A 122 -13.72 -2.98 -0.62
CA PHE A 122 -12.82 -3.81 0.15
C PHE A 122 -13.63 -4.77 1.01
N ARG A 123 -13.30 -6.06 0.92
CA ARG A 123 -13.91 -7.09 1.76
C ARG A 123 -12.83 -7.87 2.47
N LEU A 124 -12.95 -8.03 3.79
CA LEU A 124 -12.09 -8.90 4.59
C LEU A 124 -12.88 -10.13 4.98
N THR A 125 -12.43 -11.29 4.54
CA THR A 125 -13.06 -12.58 4.83
C THR A 125 -12.04 -13.60 5.32
N GLY A 126 -12.48 -14.59 6.08
CA GLY A 126 -11.61 -15.70 6.44
C GLY A 126 -11.98 -16.34 7.77
N GLU A 127 -11.04 -17.11 8.29
CA GLU A 127 -11.12 -17.75 9.58
C GLU A 127 -10.11 -17.12 10.53
N VAL A 128 -10.56 -16.76 11.73
CA VAL A 128 -9.71 -16.29 12.81
C VAL A 128 -9.59 -17.40 13.83
N ARG A 129 -8.35 -17.75 14.20
CA ARG A 129 -8.09 -18.72 15.26
C ARG A 129 -7.95 -17.99 16.58
N VAL A 130 -8.71 -18.41 17.58
CA VAL A 130 -8.62 -17.85 18.93
C VAL A 130 -8.27 -18.93 19.94
N ALA A 131 -7.48 -18.58 20.95
CA ALA A 131 -7.24 -19.41 22.12
C ALA A 131 -8.07 -18.90 23.31
N VAL A 132 -8.78 -19.83 23.95
CA VAL A 132 -9.53 -19.63 25.19
C VAL A 132 -8.94 -20.57 26.23
N GLY A 133 -8.04 -20.06 27.06
CA GLY A 133 -7.20 -20.90 27.91
C GLY A 133 -6.38 -21.88 27.06
N PRO A 134 -6.43 -23.20 27.32
CA PRO A 134 -5.65 -24.19 26.57
C PRO A 134 -6.30 -24.60 25.23
N VAL A 135 -7.52 -24.16 24.94
CA VAL A 135 -8.28 -24.62 23.77
C VAL A 135 -8.17 -23.62 22.64
N THR A 136 -7.75 -24.08 21.45
CA THR A 136 -7.79 -23.30 20.21
C THR A 136 -9.08 -23.58 19.46
N VAL A 137 -9.80 -22.53 19.10
CA VAL A 137 -11.08 -22.60 18.39
C VAL A 137 -10.98 -21.81 17.08
N PRO A 138 -11.22 -22.44 15.92
CA PRO A 138 -11.38 -21.73 14.67
C PRO A 138 -12.75 -21.04 14.62
N LEU A 139 -12.78 -19.75 14.25
CA LEU A 139 -13.98 -18.94 14.08
C LEU A 139 -14.04 -18.46 12.63
N GLY A 140 -14.83 -19.16 11.80
CA GLY A 140 -14.88 -18.88 10.37
C GLY A 140 -15.50 -19.99 9.53
N PRO A 141 -15.67 -19.75 8.22
CA PRO A 141 -15.34 -18.50 7.51
C PRO A 141 -16.38 -17.40 7.76
N LEU A 142 -15.94 -16.17 7.99
CA LEU A 142 -16.79 -14.99 8.20
C LEU A 142 -16.40 -13.86 7.26
N THR A 143 -17.33 -12.93 7.04
CA THR A 143 -17.04 -11.62 6.46
C THR A 143 -16.95 -10.62 7.60
N PHE A 144 -15.75 -10.11 7.82
CA PHE A 144 -15.45 -9.18 8.91
C PHE A 144 -15.70 -7.73 8.49
N ILE A 145 -15.25 -7.37 7.29
CA ILE A 145 -15.39 -6.03 6.74
C ILE A 145 -15.95 -6.15 5.33
N ASP A 146 -16.90 -5.30 4.97
CA ASP A 146 -17.37 -5.08 3.60
C ASP A 146 -17.76 -3.62 3.43
N ARG A 147 -16.84 -2.81 2.88
CA ARG A 147 -17.05 -1.37 2.70
C ARG A 147 -16.15 -0.81 1.61
N ASN A 148 -16.38 0.44 1.22
CA ASN A 148 -15.46 1.14 0.32
C ASN A 148 -14.26 1.72 1.10
N VAL A 149 -13.07 1.58 0.52
CA VAL A 149 -11.82 2.22 0.97
C VAL A 149 -11.30 3.12 -0.13
N GLN A 150 -10.52 4.12 0.26
CA GLN A 150 -9.91 5.07 -0.65
C GLN A 150 -8.51 5.39 -0.12
N VAL A 151 -7.55 5.51 -1.01
CA VAL A 151 -6.21 5.99 -0.66
C VAL A 151 -6.12 7.45 -1.08
N SER A 152 -5.79 8.32 -0.13
CA SER A 152 -5.42 9.70 -0.45
C SER A 152 -3.93 9.75 -0.75
N LEU A 153 -3.58 10.00 -2.00
CA LEU A 153 -2.19 10.11 -2.42
C LEU A 153 -1.80 11.58 -2.60
N ASN A 154 -1.03 12.09 -1.66
CA ASN A 154 -0.44 13.43 -1.77
C ASN A 154 0.82 13.35 -2.64
N PHE A 155 0.62 13.29 -3.96
CA PHE A 155 1.73 13.24 -4.91
C PHE A 155 2.59 14.50 -4.81
N GLN A 156 3.86 14.31 -4.50
CA GLN A 156 4.88 15.34 -4.50
C GLN A 156 5.68 15.24 -5.79
N LEU A 157 5.92 16.37 -6.45
CA LEU A 157 6.74 16.38 -7.66
C LEU A 157 8.15 15.84 -7.35
N PRO A 158 8.72 14.98 -8.21
CA PRO A 158 10.11 14.56 -8.04
C PRO A 158 11.03 15.78 -8.14
N THR A 159 12.13 15.79 -7.39
CA THR A 159 13.10 16.88 -7.47
C THR A 159 14.13 16.57 -8.54
N LEU A 160 14.29 17.46 -9.53
CA LEU A 160 15.34 17.35 -10.54
C LEU A 160 16.50 18.28 -10.19
N ARG A 161 17.73 17.78 -10.34
CA ARG A 161 18.95 18.54 -10.14
C ARG A 161 19.90 18.32 -11.31
N LEU A 162 20.38 19.43 -11.88
CA LEU A 162 21.47 19.40 -12.84
C LEU A 162 22.79 19.16 -12.08
N VAL A 163 23.41 18.01 -12.33
CA VAL A 163 24.69 17.63 -11.71
C VAL A 163 25.86 17.75 -12.67
N ASP A 164 25.59 17.73 -13.97
CA ASP A 164 26.62 17.90 -14.98
C ASP A 164 26.11 18.64 -16.21
N LEU A 165 26.92 19.55 -16.75
CA LEU A 165 26.63 20.27 -17.99
C LEU A 165 27.94 20.70 -18.64
N ARG A 166 28.37 19.99 -19.70
CA ARG A 166 29.67 20.20 -20.35
C ARG A 166 29.57 20.12 -21.85
N LEU A 167 30.39 20.89 -22.55
CA LEU A 167 30.55 20.77 -24.00
C LEU A 167 31.79 19.92 -24.33
N GLU A 168 31.59 18.75 -24.93
CA GLU A 168 32.66 17.82 -25.32
C GLU A 168 32.55 17.49 -26.81
N GLY A 169 33.54 17.89 -27.62
CA GLY A 169 33.65 17.50 -29.03
C GLY A 169 32.43 17.82 -29.91
N GLY A 170 31.72 18.94 -29.64
CA GLY A 170 30.50 19.32 -30.37
C GLY A 170 29.21 18.65 -29.86
N SER A 171 29.30 17.89 -28.76
CA SER A 171 28.16 17.33 -28.04
C SER A 171 28.04 17.98 -26.66
N LEU A 172 26.80 18.19 -26.22
CA LEU A 172 26.49 18.66 -24.88
C LEU A 172 26.18 17.46 -23.99
N ARG A 173 26.98 17.28 -22.94
CA ARG A 173 26.73 16.30 -21.89
C ARG A 173 25.85 16.92 -20.81
N VAL A 174 24.74 16.27 -20.49
CA VAL A 174 23.76 16.70 -19.49
C VAL A 174 23.60 15.57 -18.48
N GLY A 175 24.01 15.81 -17.24
CA GLY A 175 23.81 14.92 -16.11
C GLY A 175 22.67 15.41 -15.23
N LEU A 176 21.62 14.61 -15.10
CA LEU A 176 20.45 14.87 -14.26
C LEU A 176 20.40 13.86 -13.12
N GLU A 177 20.28 14.37 -11.90
CA GLU A 177 19.91 13.59 -10.72
C GLU A 177 18.44 13.84 -10.40
N VAL A 178 17.67 12.78 -10.18
CA VAL A 178 16.25 12.86 -9.89
C VAL A 178 15.94 12.11 -8.60
N PHE A 179 15.23 12.77 -7.69
CA PHE A 179 14.77 12.19 -6.43
C PHE A 179 13.25 12.02 -6.43
N ASN A 180 12.79 10.81 -6.08
CA ASN A 180 11.38 10.51 -5.89
C ASN A 180 11.00 10.57 -4.39
N PRO A 181 10.29 11.60 -3.92
CA PRO A 181 9.84 11.70 -2.53
C PRO A 181 8.61 10.83 -2.22
N ASN A 182 7.98 10.20 -3.22
CA ASN A 182 6.70 9.54 -3.05
C ASN A 182 6.85 8.09 -2.55
N PRO A 183 5.82 7.56 -1.85
CA PRO A 183 5.73 6.13 -1.55
C PRO A 183 5.43 5.27 -2.79
N ILE A 184 5.22 5.89 -3.96
CA ILE A 184 4.94 5.21 -5.22
C ILE A 184 6.10 5.37 -6.19
N GLY A 185 6.49 4.26 -6.82
CA GLY A 185 7.49 4.23 -7.88
C GLY A 185 6.83 4.46 -9.22
N PHE A 186 7.54 5.10 -10.14
CA PHE A 186 7.05 5.40 -11.48
C PHE A 186 8.20 5.51 -12.48
N SER A 187 7.89 5.33 -13.76
CA SER A 187 8.81 5.70 -14.84
C SER A 187 8.68 7.19 -15.09
N LEU A 188 9.79 7.90 -15.23
CA LEU A 188 9.81 9.30 -15.64
C LEU A 188 10.26 9.37 -17.10
N GLU A 189 9.36 9.79 -17.97
CA GLU A 189 9.50 9.71 -19.42
C GLU A 189 9.17 11.05 -20.08
N GLY A 190 9.97 11.52 -21.03
CA GLY A 190 9.66 12.70 -21.82
C GLY A 190 10.88 13.50 -22.30
N PRO A 191 10.68 14.56 -23.09
CA PRO A 191 11.76 15.39 -23.57
C PRO A 191 12.39 16.27 -22.48
N VAL A 192 13.72 16.30 -22.49
CA VAL A 192 14.56 17.27 -21.80
C VAL A 192 15.21 18.15 -22.86
N ARG A 193 14.96 19.46 -22.81
CA ARG A 193 15.46 20.45 -23.75
C ARG A 193 16.50 21.32 -23.08
N VAL A 194 17.59 21.60 -23.79
CA VAL A 194 18.56 22.60 -23.38
C VAL A 194 18.37 23.86 -24.20
N LEU A 195 18.23 24.98 -23.49
CA LEU A 195 18.12 26.31 -24.06
C LEU A 195 19.37 27.13 -23.70
N ILE A 196 19.90 27.87 -24.67
CA ILE A 196 20.97 28.85 -24.44
C ILE A 196 20.48 30.19 -25.00
N GLY A 197 20.42 31.22 -24.16
CA GLY A 197 19.88 32.52 -24.56
C GLY A 197 18.42 32.45 -25.06
N GLY A 198 17.63 31.50 -24.52
CA GLY A 198 16.25 31.25 -24.93
C GLY A 198 16.07 30.40 -26.21
N SER A 199 17.15 30.07 -26.92
CA SER A 199 17.10 29.23 -28.13
C SER A 199 17.32 27.76 -27.82
N ARG A 200 16.53 26.87 -28.41
CA ARG A 200 16.71 25.41 -28.25
C ARG A 200 17.95 24.93 -28.99
N VAL A 201 18.94 24.45 -28.24
CA VAL A 201 20.22 23.96 -28.78
C VAL A 201 20.34 22.43 -28.79
N ALA A 202 19.58 21.75 -27.93
CA ALA A 202 19.60 20.30 -27.80
C ALA A 202 18.27 19.78 -27.21
N GLU A 203 17.91 18.55 -27.55
CA GLU A 203 16.76 17.84 -26.99
C GLU A 203 17.09 16.35 -26.87
N VAL A 204 16.74 15.75 -25.73
CA VAL A 204 16.91 14.32 -25.49
C VAL A 204 15.69 13.75 -24.79
N SER A 205 15.30 12.53 -25.15
CA SER A 205 14.26 11.80 -24.43
C SER A 205 14.83 11.15 -23.18
N LEU A 206 14.34 11.56 -22.02
CA LEU A 206 14.61 10.89 -20.76
C LEU A 206 13.66 9.72 -20.61
N SER A 207 14.19 8.57 -20.19
CA SER A 207 13.41 7.44 -19.69
C SER A 207 14.17 6.84 -18.53
N MET A 208 13.60 6.94 -17.32
CA MET A 208 14.22 6.39 -16.11
C MET A 208 13.17 5.75 -15.22
N ARG A 209 13.57 4.72 -14.48
CA ARG A 209 12.74 4.09 -13.45
C ARG A 209 13.08 4.73 -12.12
N LEU A 210 12.08 5.22 -11.40
CA LEU A 210 12.25 5.84 -10.11
C LEU A 210 11.47 5.04 -9.06
N PRO A 211 12.12 4.10 -8.33
CA PRO A 211 11.50 3.42 -7.21
C PRO A 211 11.06 4.40 -6.11
N PRO A 212 10.18 3.98 -5.18
CA PRO A 212 9.77 4.80 -4.03
C PRO A 212 10.95 5.27 -3.19
N GLY A 213 11.05 6.57 -2.89
CA GLY A 213 12.13 7.13 -2.07
C GLY A 213 13.52 7.10 -2.73
N ALA A 214 13.64 6.69 -3.99
CA ALA A 214 14.91 6.50 -4.66
C ALA A 214 15.49 7.80 -5.23
N ARG A 215 16.80 7.81 -5.42
CA ARG A 215 17.54 8.84 -6.13
C ARG A 215 18.31 8.17 -7.26
N GLU A 216 18.04 8.61 -8.49
CA GLU A 216 18.65 8.05 -9.69
C GLU A 216 19.37 9.13 -10.49
N ARG A 217 20.40 8.73 -11.22
CA ARG A 217 21.16 9.62 -12.09
C ARG A 217 21.08 9.14 -13.53
N SER A 218 20.89 10.08 -14.44
CA SER A 218 20.97 9.87 -15.88
C SER A 218 21.96 10.85 -16.48
N ASP A 219 22.91 10.34 -17.26
CA ASP A 219 23.81 11.15 -18.08
C ASP A 219 23.46 10.93 -19.55
N ALA A 220 23.21 12.03 -20.27
CA ALA A 220 22.92 12.01 -21.69
C ALA A 220 23.93 12.88 -22.44
N ALA A 221 24.40 12.40 -23.60
CA ALA A 221 25.18 13.20 -24.54
C ALA A 221 24.30 13.53 -25.74
N VAL A 222 24.15 14.82 -26.04
CA VAL A 222 23.24 15.32 -27.07
C VAL A 222 24.01 16.12 -28.09
N ARG A 223 23.84 15.81 -29.37
CA ARG A 223 24.42 16.63 -30.45
C ARG A 223 23.73 17.98 -30.50
N LEU A 224 24.51 19.03 -30.64
CA LEU A 224 23.98 20.38 -30.81
C LEU A 224 23.26 20.48 -32.16
N SER A 225 22.03 20.99 -32.14
CA SER A 225 21.25 21.29 -33.35
C SER A 225 21.40 22.73 -33.82
N GLY A 226 22.23 23.54 -33.14
CA GLY A 226 22.48 24.94 -33.45
C GLY A 226 23.73 25.49 -32.75
N PHE A 227 24.16 26.70 -33.12
CA PHE A 227 25.31 27.35 -32.48
C PHE A 227 24.88 27.89 -31.11
N PRO A 228 25.64 27.62 -30.02
CA PRO A 228 25.33 28.19 -28.71
C PRO A 228 25.54 29.71 -28.80
N GLY A 229 24.44 30.46 -28.76
CA GLY A 229 24.52 31.92 -28.59
C GLY A 229 25.13 32.28 -27.23
N LEU A 230 25.41 33.56 -27.01
CA LEU A 230 25.74 34.07 -25.67
C LEU A 230 24.44 34.20 -24.86
N GLY A 231 24.38 33.63 -23.66
CA GLY A 231 23.23 33.74 -22.78
C GLY A 231 23.21 32.73 -21.63
N SER A 232 22.22 32.86 -20.74
CA SER A 232 21.99 31.89 -19.66
C SER A 232 21.64 30.52 -20.22
N VAL A 233 22.14 29.45 -19.58
CA VAL A 233 21.77 28.08 -19.93
C VAL A 233 20.63 27.60 -19.05
N GLN A 234 19.60 27.06 -19.68
CA GLN A 234 18.44 26.50 -19.01
C GLN A 234 18.18 25.09 -19.51
N VAL A 235 17.77 24.21 -18.60
CA VAL A 235 17.32 22.86 -18.93
C VAL A 235 15.84 22.77 -18.61
N GLN A 236 15.00 22.64 -19.64
CA GLN A 236 13.57 22.46 -19.50
C GLN A 236 13.23 20.98 -19.59
N ALA A 237 12.59 20.45 -18.55
CA ALA A 237 12.14 19.07 -18.48
C ALA A 237 10.61 19.04 -18.57
N ASP A 238 10.09 18.52 -19.68
CA ASP A 238 8.65 18.28 -19.88
C ASP A 238 8.41 16.77 -19.80
N LEU A 239 8.31 16.27 -18.57
CA LEU A 239 8.32 14.84 -18.29
C LEU A 239 6.93 14.38 -17.85
N LYS A 240 6.73 13.07 -17.87
CA LYS A 240 5.56 12.38 -17.38
C LYS A 240 5.98 11.29 -16.40
N ALA A 241 5.47 11.36 -15.18
CA ALA A 241 5.55 10.28 -14.21
C ALA A 241 4.44 9.27 -14.54
N ARG A 242 4.82 8.04 -14.86
CA ARG A 242 3.90 7.02 -15.37
C ARG A 242 4.06 5.69 -14.64
N ILE A 243 2.94 5.11 -14.26
CA ILE A 243 2.81 3.71 -13.86
C ILE A 243 1.89 3.05 -14.89
N PRO A 244 2.41 2.19 -15.78
CA PRO A 244 1.63 1.61 -16.88
C PRO A 244 0.32 0.97 -16.39
N GLY A 245 -0.81 1.39 -16.98
CA GLY A 245 -2.14 0.86 -16.65
C GLY A 245 -2.71 1.30 -15.30
N ILE A 246 -1.97 2.09 -14.52
CA ILE A 246 -2.34 2.49 -13.15
C ILE A 246 -2.53 4.00 -13.05
N TRP A 247 -1.55 4.79 -13.49
CA TRP A 247 -1.52 6.23 -13.20
C TRP A 247 -0.54 7.00 -14.11
N GLU A 248 -0.84 8.27 -14.40
CA GLU A 248 0.04 9.19 -15.14
C GLU A 248 -0.10 10.62 -14.63
N ARG A 249 1.02 11.36 -14.54
CA ARG A 249 1.03 12.80 -14.29
C ARG A 249 2.16 13.56 -14.98
N ASP A 250 1.85 14.79 -15.38
CA ASP A 250 2.81 15.74 -15.91
C ASP A 250 3.77 16.24 -14.81
N VAL A 251 5.06 16.31 -15.15
CA VAL A 251 6.14 16.85 -14.33
C VAL A 251 6.91 17.84 -15.21
N ARG A 252 6.66 19.14 -15.01
CA ARG A 252 7.33 20.21 -15.75
C ARG A 252 8.23 21.02 -14.83
N GLN A 253 9.51 21.11 -15.17
CA GLN A 253 10.50 21.85 -14.38
C GLN A 253 11.50 22.57 -15.29
N VAL A 254 11.98 23.73 -14.82
CA VAL A 254 13.05 24.49 -15.47
C VAL A 254 14.21 24.58 -14.50
N LEU A 255 15.39 24.15 -14.94
CA LEU A 255 16.62 24.16 -14.16
C LEU A 255 17.56 25.19 -14.75
N GLU A 256 18.15 26.03 -13.91
CA GLU A 256 19.23 26.92 -14.32
C GLU A 256 20.56 26.16 -14.29
N GLY A 257 21.35 26.33 -15.36
CA GLY A 257 22.64 25.67 -15.51
C GLY A 257 23.74 26.68 -15.84
N VAL A 258 24.96 26.33 -15.43
CA VAL A 258 26.18 27.02 -15.87
C VAL A 258 26.95 26.05 -16.75
N LEU A 259 27.19 26.45 -18.00
CA LEU A 259 28.00 25.67 -18.93
C LEU A 259 29.45 25.71 -18.46
N ARG A 260 30.06 24.54 -18.27
CA ARG A 260 31.49 24.38 -17.97
C ARG A 260 32.25 23.88 -19.19
#